data_AF-A0A382JLR1-F1
#
_entry.id   AF-A0A382JLR1-F1
#
_cell.length_a   1.000
_cell.length_b   1.000
_cell.length_c   1.000
_cell.angle_alpha   90.00
_cell.angle_beta   90.00
_cell.angle_gamma   90.00
#
_symmetry.space_group_name_H-M   'P 1'
#
loop_
_entity.id
_entity.type
_entity.pdbx_description
1 polymer ?
#
loop_
_entity_poly.entity_id
_entity_poly.type
_entity_poly.pdbx_seq_one_letter_code
_entity_poly.pdbx_strand_id
1 'polypeptide(L)'
;MKAFTPDRIRNVALVGPPGSGKTSLAEAMLFRAGALPRVGTVEDGTTVCDHEPEEKSSGHSLTTALAVLEWKDHKINLLDTPGTFDFAGEAVGAVHAADLAVFVIDASSGLDHATVVLWRQAAERGTPRLVFVNKLDREHTSFESVLAELQAAFGSGVAPLEIPIGEAESFHGIADLLT
;
A
#
# COMPACT_ATOMS: atom_id res chain seq x y z
N MET A 1 8.18 9.31 23.60
CA MET A 1 7.27 9.55 22.46
C MET A 1 6.51 10.84 22.72
N LYS A 2 6.40 11.71 21.72
CA LYS A 2 5.51 12.88 21.75
C LYS A 2 4.08 12.41 22.02
N ALA A 3 3.34 13.11 22.88
CA ALA A 3 1.92 12.80 23.08
C ALA A 3 1.13 13.37 21.89
N PHE A 4 0.35 12.51 21.24
CA PHE A 4 -0.55 12.90 20.14
C PHE A 4 -1.99 12.88 20.63
N THR A 5 -2.75 13.89 20.26
CA THR A 5 -4.20 13.90 20.45
C THR A 5 -4.86 12.96 19.43
N PRO A 6 -6.05 12.39 19.73
CA PRO A 6 -6.71 11.43 18.83
C PRO A 6 -6.89 11.95 17.39
N ASP A 7 -7.18 13.23 17.21
CA ASP A 7 -7.34 13.88 15.90
C ASP A 7 -6.04 13.95 15.08
N ARG A 8 -4.88 13.68 15.71
CA ARG A 8 -3.55 13.65 15.09
C ARG A 8 -2.99 12.24 14.89
N ILE A 9 -3.80 11.21 15.17
CA ILE A 9 -3.45 9.81 14.91
C ILE A 9 -4.16 9.36 13.64
N ARG A 10 -3.45 8.68 12.74
CA ARG A 10 -4.02 8.05 11.54
C ARG A 10 -3.62 6.59 11.47
N ASN A 11 -4.60 5.71 11.37
CA ASN A 11 -4.40 4.31 11.09
C ASN A 11 -4.54 4.09 9.58
N VAL A 12 -3.50 3.58 8.93
CA VAL A 12 -3.47 3.39 7.47
C VAL A 12 -3.15 1.93 7.18
N ALA A 13 -4.06 1.22 6.52
CA ALA A 13 -3.83 -0.15 6.08
C ALA A 13 -3.27 -0.19 4.66
N LEU A 14 -2.20 -0.95 4.44
CA LEU A 14 -1.69 -1.27 3.11
C LEU A 14 -2.22 -2.64 2.71
N VAL A 15 -3.01 -2.70 1.64
CA VAL A 15 -3.68 -3.93 1.18
C VAL A 15 -3.49 -4.13 -0.31
N GLY A 16 -3.60 -5.37 -0.77
CA GLY A 16 -3.38 -5.74 -2.18
C GLY A 16 -2.67 -7.08 -2.34
N PRO A 17 -2.50 -7.56 -3.58
CA PRO A 17 -2.03 -8.91 -3.88
C PRO A 17 -0.63 -9.21 -3.33
N PRO A 18 -0.19 -10.49 -3.25
CA PRO A 18 1.19 -10.83 -2.92
C PRO A 18 2.14 -10.18 -3.94
N GLY A 19 3.29 -9.70 -3.48
CA GLY A 19 4.28 -9.09 -4.36
C GLY A 19 3.91 -7.71 -4.91
N SER A 20 2.74 -7.13 -4.59
CA SER A 20 2.38 -5.75 -5.00
C SER A 20 3.31 -4.66 -4.45
N GLY A 21 4.09 -4.98 -3.42
CA GLY A 21 5.06 -4.07 -2.80
C GLY A 21 4.54 -3.30 -1.59
N LYS A 22 3.50 -3.82 -0.90
CA LYS A 22 2.97 -3.25 0.36
C LYS A 22 4.08 -3.03 1.39
N THR A 23 4.83 -4.08 1.70
CA THR A 23 5.94 -4.04 2.66
C THR A 23 7.06 -3.09 2.21
N SER A 24 7.43 -3.13 0.93
CA SER A 24 8.41 -2.19 0.37
C SER A 24 7.94 -0.73 0.45
N LEU A 25 6.64 -0.48 0.26
CA LEU A 25 6.05 0.85 0.45
C LEU A 25 6.09 1.27 1.92
N ALA A 26 5.77 0.37 2.86
CA ALA A 26 5.88 0.64 4.29
C ALA A 26 7.32 1.03 4.69
N GLU A 27 8.32 0.26 4.23
CA GLU A 27 9.75 0.56 4.42
C GLU A 27 10.13 1.94 3.87
N ALA A 28 9.70 2.25 2.65
CA ALA A 28 9.97 3.55 2.02
C ALA A 28 9.34 4.71 2.79
N MET A 29 8.09 4.54 3.28
CA MET A 29 7.40 5.53 4.10
C MET A 29 8.13 5.77 5.43
N LEU A 30 8.52 4.69 6.11
CA LEU A 30 9.25 4.73 7.38
C LEU A 30 10.61 5.42 7.22
N PHE A 31 11.37 5.05 6.19
CA PHE A 31 12.65 5.70 5.87
C PHE A 31 12.45 7.19 5.55
N ARG A 32 11.45 7.54 4.73
CA ARG A 32 11.19 8.92 4.35
C ARG A 32 10.77 9.79 5.54
N ALA A 33 10.09 9.19 6.51
CA ALA A 33 9.73 9.84 7.78
C ALA A 33 10.90 9.92 8.78
N GLY A 34 12.07 9.33 8.46
CA GLY A 34 13.23 9.27 9.36
C GLY A 34 13.09 8.26 10.50
N ALA A 35 12.09 7.37 10.44
CA ALA A 35 11.89 6.31 11.43
C ALA A 35 12.89 5.16 11.26
N LEU A 36 13.44 4.99 10.05
CA LEU A 36 14.49 4.02 9.74
C LEU A 36 15.74 4.71 9.20
N PRO A 37 16.95 4.22 9.55
CA PRO A 37 18.21 4.77 9.05
C PRO A 37 18.51 4.35 7.60
N ARG A 38 17.87 3.28 7.11
CA ARG A 38 17.97 2.73 5.76
C ARG A 38 16.69 2.00 5.39
N VAL A 39 16.41 1.87 4.10
CA VAL A 39 15.30 1.06 3.57
C VAL A 39 15.68 -0.42 3.63
N GLY A 40 14.83 -1.26 4.23
CA GLY A 40 14.95 -2.72 4.18
C GLY A 40 14.35 -3.31 2.90
N THR A 41 14.72 -4.55 2.60
CA THR A 41 14.24 -5.32 1.44
C THR A 41 13.66 -6.65 1.90
N VAL A 42 12.63 -7.13 1.19
CA VAL A 42 12.00 -8.43 1.46
C VAL A 42 12.97 -9.54 1.09
N GLU A 43 13.71 -9.38 0.00
CA GLU A 43 14.68 -10.34 -0.52
C GLU A 43 15.82 -10.62 0.47
N ASP A 44 16.29 -9.59 1.17
CA ASP A 44 17.34 -9.75 2.19
C ASP A 44 16.78 -10.08 3.59
N GLY A 45 15.45 -10.16 3.75
CA GLY A 45 14.79 -10.39 5.04
C GLY A 45 15.09 -9.28 6.07
N THR A 46 15.28 -8.05 5.59
CA THR A 46 15.71 -6.90 6.40
C THR A 46 14.59 -5.89 6.68
N THR A 47 13.36 -6.18 6.24
CA THR A 47 12.18 -5.36 6.54
C THR A 47 11.87 -5.40 8.05
N VAL A 48 11.27 -4.33 8.57
CA VAL A 48 10.81 -4.25 9.96
C VAL A 48 9.43 -4.83 10.16
N CYS A 49 8.65 -4.96 9.09
CA CYS A 49 7.31 -5.54 9.11
C CYS A 49 7.38 -7.08 9.15
N ASP A 50 8.28 -7.72 8.39
CA ASP A 50 8.43 -9.18 8.38
C ASP A 50 9.43 -9.61 9.48
N HIS A 51 8.93 -9.85 10.68
CA HIS A 51 9.75 -10.12 11.85
C HIS A 51 9.81 -11.60 12.22
N GLU A 52 8.83 -12.41 11.79
CA GLU A 52 8.81 -13.84 12.06
C GLU A 52 9.78 -14.60 11.12
N PRO A 53 10.53 -15.60 11.63
CA PRO A 53 11.42 -16.42 10.80
C PRO A 53 10.72 -17.04 9.59
N GLU A 54 9.46 -17.41 9.74
CA GLU A 54 8.60 -17.97 8.72
C GLU A 54 8.31 -16.97 7.59
N GLU A 55 8.06 -15.69 7.92
CA GLU A 55 7.85 -14.62 6.93
C GLU A 55 9.13 -14.38 6.13
N LYS A 56 10.28 -14.34 6.80
CA LYS A 56 11.59 -14.18 6.16
C LYS A 56 11.95 -15.34 5.24
N SER A 57 11.66 -16.57 5.67
CA SER A 57 11.95 -17.76 4.86
C SER A 57 11.00 -17.94 3.67
N SER A 58 9.75 -17.52 3.81
CA SER A 58 8.72 -17.65 2.78
C SER A 58 8.65 -16.46 1.82
N GLY A 59 9.31 -15.34 2.14
CA GLY A 59 9.37 -14.13 1.31
C GLY A 59 8.03 -13.38 1.20
N HIS A 60 7.10 -13.61 2.14
CA HIS A 60 5.82 -12.90 2.21
C HIS A 60 5.30 -12.83 3.65
N SER A 61 4.55 -11.77 3.94
CA SER A 61 3.95 -11.56 5.27
C SER A 61 2.83 -12.57 5.54
N LEU A 62 2.78 -13.07 6.78
CA LEU A 62 1.79 -14.04 7.27
C LEU A 62 0.82 -13.38 8.25
N THR A 63 1.25 -12.32 8.94
CA THR A 63 0.45 -11.55 9.89
C THR A 63 0.45 -10.06 9.54
N THR A 64 -0.56 -9.32 10.01
CA THR A 64 -0.56 -7.87 9.87
C THR A 64 0.48 -7.25 10.79
N ALA A 65 1.50 -6.61 10.23
CA ALA A 65 2.52 -5.91 10.97
C ALA A 65 2.10 -4.45 11.27
N LEU A 66 2.42 -3.98 12.48
CA LEU A 66 2.21 -2.58 12.89
C LEU A 66 3.54 -1.83 12.86
N ALA A 67 3.66 -0.85 11.99
CA ALA A 67 4.77 0.09 11.98
C ALA A 67 4.29 1.51 12.31
N VAL A 68 5.13 2.30 12.97
CA VAL A 68 4.76 3.66 13.42
C VAL A 68 5.74 4.67 12.85
N LEU A 69 5.20 5.73 12.25
CA LEU A 69 5.98 6.88 11.79
C LEU A 69 5.32 8.19 12.18
N GLU A 70 6.12 9.26 12.20
CA GLU A 70 5.65 10.62 12.43
C GLU A 70 5.80 11.43 11.13
N TRP A 71 4.73 12.09 10.67
CA TRP A 71 4.75 12.93 9.47
C TRP A 71 3.91 14.19 9.66
N LYS A 72 4.51 15.36 9.44
CA LYS A 72 3.83 16.68 9.54
C LYS A 72 2.92 16.80 10.78
N ASP A 73 3.47 16.56 11.97
CA ASP A 73 2.76 16.59 13.27
C ASP A 73 1.63 15.56 13.46
N HIS A 74 1.59 14.51 12.65
CA HIS A 74 0.70 13.37 12.82
C HIS A 74 1.49 12.11 13.16
N LYS A 75 0.90 11.27 14.01
CA LYS A 75 1.34 9.89 14.20
C LYS A 75 0.59 9.01 13.22
N ILE A 76 1.31 8.27 12.40
CA ILE A 76 0.74 7.32 11.45
C ILE A 76 1.09 5.91 11.92
N ASN A 77 0.05 5.10 12.13
CA ASN A 77 0.14 3.68 12.40
C ASN A 77 -0.12 2.95 11.08
N LEU A 78 0.93 2.42 10.46
CA LEU A 78 0.84 1.60 9.26
C LEU A 78 0.50 0.16 9.64
N LEU A 79 -0.53 -0.39 9.01
CA LEU A 79 -0.90 -1.80 9.08
C LEU A 79 -0.49 -2.43 7.74
N ASP A 80 0.67 -3.09 7.71
CA ASP A 80 1.12 -3.82 6.53
C ASP A 80 0.53 -5.23 6.57
N THR A 81 -0.31 -5.57 5.59
CA THR A 81 -1.10 -6.81 5.62
C THR A 81 -0.48 -7.89 4.74
N PRO A 82 -0.71 -9.18 5.06
CA PRO A 82 -0.54 -10.26 4.11
C PRO A 82 -1.30 -10.00 2.80
N GLY A 83 -0.72 -10.45 1.70
CA GLY A 83 -1.37 -10.36 0.38
C GLY A 83 -2.02 -11.67 -0.09
N THR A 84 -1.75 -12.80 0.57
CA THR A 84 -2.21 -14.10 0.11
C THR A 84 -3.66 -14.36 0.54
N PHE A 85 -4.37 -15.15 -0.26
CA PHE A 85 -5.78 -15.47 -0.01
C PHE A 85 -6.01 -16.18 1.32
N ASP A 86 -5.08 -17.05 1.72
CA ASP A 86 -5.16 -17.80 2.98
C ASP A 86 -5.18 -16.89 4.22
N PHE A 87 -4.68 -15.66 4.10
CA PHE A 87 -4.66 -14.64 5.16
C PHE A 87 -5.59 -13.46 4.86
N ALA A 88 -6.63 -13.65 4.04
CA ALA A 88 -7.59 -12.59 3.74
C ALA A 88 -8.26 -11.98 4.99
N GLY A 89 -8.40 -12.76 6.08
CA GLY A 89 -8.93 -12.28 7.35
C GLY A 89 -8.09 -11.17 7.99
N GLU A 90 -6.77 -11.21 7.82
CA GLU A 90 -5.84 -10.18 8.29
C GLU A 90 -6.09 -8.85 7.56
N ALA A 91 -6.16 -8.89 6.23
CA ALA A 91 -6.44 -7.70 5.42
C ALA A 91 -7.81 -7.08 5.74
N VAL A 92 -8.85 -7.91 5.93
CA VAL A 92 -10.18 -7.45 6.34
C VAL A 92 -10.13 -6.78 7.72
N GLY A 93 -9.46 -7.42 8.68
CA GLY A 93 -9.28 -6.88 10.04
C GLY A 93 -8.55 -5.53 10.03
N ALA A 94 -7.48 -5.42 9.26
CA ALA A 94 -6.70 -4.20 9.12
C ALA A 94 -7.53 -3.05 8.51
N VAL A 95 -8.28 -3.31 7.44
CA VAL A 95 -9.19 -2.33 6.82
C VAL A 95 -10.25 -1.85 7.80
N HIS A 96 -10.79 -2.74 8.65
CA HIS A 96 -11.76 -2.35 9.66
C HIS A 96 -11.17 -1.50 10.79
N ALA A 97 -9.88 -1.65 11.08
CA ALA A 97 -9.17 -0.87 12.10
C ALA A 97 -8.60 0.46 11.56
N ALA A 98 -8.60 0.66 10.23
CA ALA A 98 -7.96 1.78 9.57
C ALA A 98 -8.90 2.96 9.31
N ASP A 99 -8.34 4.17 9.40
CA ASP A 99 -8.98 5.41 8.94
C ASP A 99 -8.88 5.56 7.41
N LEU A 100 -7.93 4.85 6.78
CA LEU A 100 -7.68 4.83 5.34
C LEU A 100 -7.15 3.45 4.92
N ALA A 101 -7.71 2.88 3.87
CA ALA A 101 -7.16 1.72 3.18
C ALA A 101 -6.45 2.14 1.90
N VAL A 102 -5.16 1.85 1.80
CA VAL A 102 -4.31 2.07 0.62
C VAL A 102 -4.20 0.74 -0.13
N PHE A 103 -4.81 0.69 -1.31
CA PHE A 103 -4.77 -0.43 -2.23
C PHE A 103 -3.51 -0.32 -3.08
N VAL A 104 -2.50 -1.13 -2.78
CA VAL A 104 -1.22 -1.20 -3.50
C VAL A 104 -1.37 -2.16 -4.67
N ILE A 105 -1.31 -1.63 -5.88
CA ILE A 105 -1.55 -2.36 -7.13
C ILE A 105 -0.25 -2.41 -7.93
N ASP A 106 0.15 -3.61 -8.37
CA ASP A 106 1.28 -3.77 -9.27
C ASP A 106 0.85 -3.47 -10.71
N ALA A 107 1.44 -2.45 -11.33
CA ALA A 107 1.12 -2.06 -12.70
C ALA A 107 1.35 -3.18 -13.74
N SER A 108 2.17 -4.18 -13.42
CA SER A 108 2.48 -5.32 -14.30
C SER A 108 1.56 -6.53 -14.09
N SER A 109 0.84 -6.61 -12.96
CA SER A 109 0.10 -7.83 -12.57
C SER A 109 -1.43 -7.67 -12.60
N GLY A 110 -1.94 -6.45 -12.78
CA GLY A 110 -3.38 -6.17 -12.81
C GLY A 110 -4.09 -6.37 -11.48
N LEU A 111 -5.43 -6.34 -11.50
CA LEU A 111 -6.29 -6.53 -10.33
C LEU A 111 -6.76 -7.97 -10.18
N ASP A 112 -6.59 -8.53 -8.98
CA ASP A 112 -7.16 -9.83 -8.63
C ASP A 112 -8.58 -9.72 -8.04
N HIS A 113 -9.29 -10.84 -8.03
CA HIS A 113 -10.66 -10.90 -7.50
C HIS A 113 -10.73 -10.54 -6.02
N ALA A 114 -9.73 -10.97 -5.22
CA ALA A 114 -9.69 -10.72 -3.79
C ALA A 114 -9.63 -9.22 -3.47
N THR A 115 -8.82 -8.46 -4.23
CA THR A 115 -8.72 -7.01 -4.12
C THR A 115 -10.05 -6.33 -4.43
N VAL A 116 -10.78 -6.79 -5.46
CA VAL A 116 -12.10 -6.25 -5.80
C VAL A 116 -13.13 -6.50 -4.70
N VAL A 117 -13.12 -7.68 -4.09
CA VAL A 117 -14.00 -8.00 -2.96
C VAL A 117 -13.66 -7.11 -1.76
N LEU A 118 -12.39 -6.97 -1.41
CA LEU A 118 -11.96 -6.13 -0.28
C LEU A 118 -12.29 -4.65 -0.51
N TRP A 119 -12.14 -4.16 -1.76
CA TRP A 119 -12.54 -2.79 -2.13
C TRP A 119 -14.02 -2.52 -1.86
N ARG A 120 -14.89 -3.48 -2.17
CA ARG A 120 -16.34 -3.38 -1.90
C ARG A 120 -16.64 -3.43 -0.40
N GLN A 121 -16.00 -4.32 0.33
CA GLN A 121 -16.16 -4.41 1.79
C GLN A 121 -15.74 -3.11 2.51
N ALA A 122 -14.61 -2.52 2.09
CA ALA A 122 -14.19 -1.21 2.56
C ALA A 122 -15.24 -0.12 2.24
N ALA A 123 -15.85 -0.16 1.04
CA ALA A 123 -16.93 0.74 0.63
C ALA A 123 -18.16 0.63 1.54
N GLU A 124 -18.63 -0.59 1.77
CA GLU A 124 -19.84 -0.90 2.55
C GLU A 124 -19.71 -0.41 4.00
N ARG A 125 -18.49 -0.34 4.52
CA ARG A 125 -18.17 0.17 5.86
C ARG A 125 -17.90 1.67 5.91
N GLY A 126 -17.84 2.32 4.75
CA GLY A 126 -17.48 3.73 4.66
C GLY A 126 -16.00 4.01 4.93
N THR A 127 -15.12 3.00 4.88
CA THR A 127 -13.68 3.20 5.01
C THR A 127 -13.17 3.97 3.77
N PRO A 128 -12.51 5.13 3.95
CA PRO A 128 -11.84 5.84 2.88
C PRO A 128 -10.80 4.96 2.19
N ARG A 129 -10.66 5.11 0.87
CA ARG A 129 -9.79 4.29 0.04
C ARG A 129 -8.92 5.15 -0.85
N LEU A 130 -7.66 4.75 -1.00
CA LEU A 130 -6.69 5.33 -1.92
C LEU A 130 -6.05 4.19 -2.72
N VAL A 131 -5.72 4.44 -3.99
CA VAL A 131 -4.98 3.48 -4.82
C VAL A 131 -3.55 3.99 -4.98
N PHE A 132 -2.58 3.12 -4.74
CA PHE A 132 -1.17 3.36 -5.03
C PHE A 132 -0.76 2.39 -6.14
N VAL A 133 -0.47 2.93 -7.32
CA VAL A 133 0.01 2.13 -8.46
C VAL A 133 1.53 2.03 -8.38
N ASN A 134 2.02 0.84 -8.12
CA ASN A 134 3.43 0.53 -7.95
C ASN A 134 4.04 -0.07 -9.22
N LYS A 135 5.38 -0.02 -9.30
CA LYS A 135 6.20 -0.67 -10.34
C LYS A 135 5.92 -0.20 -11.78
N LEU A 136 5.61 1.07 -11.93
CA LEU A 136 5.42 1.75 -13.23
C LEU A 136 6.71 1.83 -14.07
N ASP A 137 7.85 1.49 -13.48
CA ASP A 137 9.17 1.41 -14.11
C ASP A 137 9.42 0.08 -14.85
N ARG A 138 8.54 -0.92 -14.69
CA ARG A 138 8.69 -2.21 -15.36
C ARG A 138 8.31 -2.15 -16.84
N GLU A 139 8.95 -2.99 -17.65
CA GLU A 139 8.58 -3.21 -19.04
C GLU A 139 7.09 -3.53 -19.20
N HIS A 140 6.50 -3.07 -20.31
CA HIS A 140 5.10 -3.32 -20.66
C HIS A 140 4.07 -2.83 -19.63
N THR A 141 4.43 -1.89 -18.75
CA THR A 141 3.47 -1.22 -17.86
C THR A 141 2.94 0.05 -18.50
N SER A 142 1.62 0.28 -18.36
CA SER A 142 0.95 1.46 -18.87
C SER A 142 -0.04 2.00 -17.84
N PHE A 143 0.22 3.20 -17.33
CA PHE A 143 -0.61 3.83 -16.31
C PHE A 143 -2.06 4.04 -16.79
N GLU A 144 -2.25 4.42 -18.05
CA GLU A 144 -3.58 4.61 -18.63
C GLU A 144 -4.37 3.29 -18.64
N SER A 145 -3.71 2.18 -18.98
CA SER A 145 -4.33 0.86 -18.97
C SER A 145 -4.72 0.43 -17.57
N VAL A 146 -3.83 0.63 -16.58
CA VAL A 146 -4.12 0.33 -15.16
C VAL A 146 -5.26 1.20 -14.64
N LEU A 147 -5.28 2.49 -14.98
CA LEU A 147 -6.37 3.40 -14.60
C LEU A 147 -7.70 2.95 -15.19
N ALA A 148 -7.73 2.56 -16.47
CA ALA A 148 -8.93 2.05 -17.11
C ALA A 148 -9.44 0.76 -16.44
N GLU A 149 -8.54 -0.16 -16.08
CA GLU A 149 -8.86 -1.38 -15.34
C GLU A 149 -9.45 -1.07 -13.96
N LEU A 150 -8.82 -0.15 -13.21
CA LEU A 150 -9.30 0.32 -11.91
C LEU A 150 -10.69 0.95 -12.01
N GLN A 151 -10.92 1.80 -13.01
CA GLN A 151 -12.23 2.44 -13.22
C GLN A 151 -13.30 1.43 -13.61
N ALA A 152 -12.96 0.42 -14.42
CA ALA A 152 -13.87 -0.67 -14.75
C ALA A 152 -14.24 -1.53 -13.53
N ALA A 153 -13.28 -1.79 -12.64
CA ALA A 153 -13.49 -2.63 -11.47
C ALA A 153 -14.16 -1.91 -10.29
N PHE A 154 -13.77 -0.65 -10.04
CA PHE A 154 -14.12 0.12 -8.85
C PHE A 154 -15.10 1.25 -9.09
N GLY A 155 -15.33 1.61 -10.36
CA GLY A 155 -16.22 2.67 -10.80
C GLY A 155 -15.49 3.97 -11.18
N SER A 156 -16.21 4.86 -11.87
CA SER A 156 -15.70 6.13 -12.38
C SER A 156 -15.28 7.15 -11.31
N GLY A 157 -15.52 6.85 -10.03
CA GLY A 157 -15.03 7.65 -8.91
C GLY A 157 -13.52 7.51 -8.65
N VAL A 158 -12.87 6.50 -9.25
CA VAL A 158 -11.41 6.40 -9.24
C VAL A 158 -10.84 7.40 -10.24
N ALA A 159 -10.21 8.45 -9.72
CA ALA A 159 -9.58 9.51 -10.51
C ALA A 159 -8.12 9.69 -10.08
N PRO A 160 -7.20 9.94 -11.04
CA PRO A 160 -5.81 10.20 -10.71
C PRO A 160 -5.66 11.54 -10.00
N LEU A 161 -4.90 11.55 -8.90
CA LEU A 161 -4.40 12.78 -8.25
C LEU A 161 -2.99 13.13 -8.74
N GLU A 162 -2.24 12.12 -9.16
CA GLU A 162 -0.90 12.23 -9.70
C GLU A 162 -0.84 11.46 -11.03
N ILE A 163 -0.07 11.97 -12.00
CA ILE A 163 0.17 11.32 -13.29
C ILE A 163 1.67 11.06 -13.46
N PRO A 164 2.09 9.86 -13.89
CA PRO A 164 3.49 9.57 -14.15
C PRO A 164 4.04 10.36 -15.35
N ILE A 165 5.30 10.77 -15.25
CA ILE A 165 6.05 11.38 -16.34
C ILE A 165 7.01 10.34 -16.91
N GLY A 166 6.77 9.96 -18.16
CA GLY A 166 7.40 8.81 -18.80
C GLY A 166 6.65 7.50 -18.52
N GLU A 167 7.05 6.45 -19.21
CA GLU A 167 6.47 5.09 -19.15
C GLU A 167 7.58 4.05 -19.10
N ALA A 168 7.40 3.00 -18.29
CA ALA A 168 8.38 1.93 -18.07
C ALA A 168 9.79 2.50 -17.75
N GLU A 169 10.81 2.13 -18.52
CA GLU A 169 12.20 2.57 -18.30
C GLU A 169 12.40 4.09 -18.38
N SER A 170 11.48 4.81 -19.03
CA SER A 170 11.52 6.28 -19.12
C SER A 170 10.79 6.99 -17.97
N PHE A 171 10.16 6.23 -17.06
CA PHE A 171 9.52 6.77 -15.86
C PHE A 171 10.57 7.44 -14.97
N HIS A 172 10.41 8.75 -14.74
CA HIS A 172 11.39 9.53 -13.99
C HIS A 172 10.77 10.54 -13.02
N GLY A 173 9.44 10.57 -12.91
CA GLY A 173 8.76 11.49 -12.02
C GLY A 173 7.26 11.37 -12.06
N ILE A 174 6.61 12.19 -11.25
CA ILE A 174 5.16 12.31 -11.16
C ILE A 174 4.79 13.79 -11.22
N ALA A 175 3.70 14.10 -11.91
CA ALA A 175 3.06 15.40 -11.90
C ALA A 175 1.88 15.36 -10.93
N ASP A 176 1.93 16.20 -9.90
CA ASP A 176 0.82 16.43 -8.97
C ASP A 176 -0.23 17.31 -9.66
N LEU A 177 -1.50 16.90 -9.65
CA LEU A 177 -2.60 17.64 -10.26
C LEU A 177 -3.33 18.57 -9.28
N LEU A 178 -2.98 18.53 -7.99
CA LEU A 178 -3.64 19.29 -6.94
C LEU A 178 -2.92 20.61 -6.61
N THR A 179 -1.64 20.73 -6.94
CA THR A 179 -0.80 21.89 -6.59
C THR A 179 -0.07 22.47 -7.79
#